data_AF-A0AAE0UUZ6-F1
#
_entry.id   AF-A0AAE0UUZ6-F1
#
_cell.length_a   1.000
_cell.length_b   1.000
_cell.length_c   1.000
_cell.angle_alpha   90.00
_cell.angle_beta   90.00
_cell.angle_gamma   90.00
#
_symmetry.space_group_name_H-M   'P 1'
#
loop_
_entity.id
_entity.type
_entity.pdbx_description
1 polymer ?
#
loop_
_entity_poly.entity_id
_entity_poly.type
_entity_poly.pdbx_seq_one_letter_code
_entity_poly.pdbx_strand_id
1 'polypeptide(L)'
;MLHWLLEEPLIHGGHLDISGVTAPALSRALISSRVVTLRELLNIVGTDLSRAEDLAARLRLRSLRVVNQLLCRWRTALASKERVQLMDYQITETNPAEEGSFPQLDIAPDLDGSEGLLLECWGVREMDFGSVSGKLLYRVTFGSAKKFGYFT
;
A
#
# COMPACT_ATOMS: atom_id res chain seq x y z
N MET A 1 9.60 -10.16 2.54
CA MET A 1 8.26 -9.81 2.02
C MET A 1 7.25 -9.52 3.14
N LEU A 2 7.10 -10.39 4.14
CA LEU A 2 6.21 -10.17 5.29
C LEU A 2 6.46 -8.83 6.01
N HIS A 3 7.71 -8.41 6.18
CA HIS A 3 8.05 -7.11 6.76
C HIS A 3 7.31 -5.95 6.09
N TRP A 4 7.36 -5.85 4.76
CA TRP A 4 6.68 -4.80 4.01
C TRP A 4 5.16 -4.86 4.12
N LEU A 5 4.59 -6.07 4.16
CA LEU A 5 3.16 -6.26 4.39
C LEU A 5 2.75 -5.75 5.78
N LEU A 6 3.58 -5.97 6.81
CA LEU A 6 3.31 -5.47 8.17
C LEU A 6 3.41 -3.93 8.25
N GLU A 7 4.29 -3.32 7.47
CA GLU A 7 4.42 -1.86 7.37
C GLU A 7 3.42 -1.22 6.41
N GLU A 8 2.54 -2.02 5.78
CA GLU A 8 1.53 -1.52 4.83
C GLU A 8 0.60 -0.49 5.51
N PRO A 9 0.48 0.72 4.94
CA PRO A 9 -0.29 1.80 5.55
C PRO A 9 -1.80 1.59 5.36
N LEU A 10 -2.55 1.88 6.43
CA LEU A 10 -4.02 1.82 6.46
C LEU A 10 -4.67 3.14 6.00
N ILE A 11 -3.87 4.19 5.81
CA ILE A 11 -4.29 5.52 5.41
C ILE A 11 -3.34 6.10 4.35
N HIS A 12 -3.84 6.96 3.47
CA HIS A 12 -3.06 7.76 2.53
C HIS A 12 -2.36 6.98 1.40
N GLY A 13 -3.13 6.15 0.69
CA GLY A 13 -2.74 5.62 -0.63
C GLY A 13 -2.10 4.22 -0.65
N GLY A 14 -2.08 3.50 0.47
CA GLY A 14 -1.74 2.08 0.50
C GLY A 14 -2.84 1.20 -0.12
N HIS A 15 -2.50 -0.07 -0.34
CA HIS A 15 -3.45 -1.11 -0.72
C HIS A 15 -4.54 -1.33 0.35
N LEU A 16 -4.20 -1.11 1.62
CA LEU A 16 -5.13 -1.18 2.75
C LEU A 16 -5.78 0.17 3.10
N ASP A 17 -5.58 1.20 2.26
CA ASP A 17 -6.07 2.54 2.53
C ASP A 17 -7.60 2.61 2.56
N ILE A 18 -8.12 3.14 3.67
CA ILE A 18 -9.56 3.41 3.84
C ILE A 18 -9.93 4.88 3.62
N SER A 19 -8.95 5.78 3.44
CA SER A 19 -9.15 7.23 3.40
C SER A 19 -10.05 7.69 2.24
N GLY A 20 -10.01 7.01 1.10
CA GLY A 20 -10.86 7.32 -0.06
C GLY A 20 -12.34 7.00 0.12
N VAL A 21 -12.69 6.14 1.10
CA VAL A 21 -14.07 5.63 1.27
C VAL A 21 -14.64 5.95 2.65
N THR A 22 -13.82 6.43 3.59
CA THR A 22 -14.23 6.67 4.98
C THR A 22 -14.26 8.16 5.32
N ALA A 23 -15.11 8.51 6.28
CA ALA A 23 -15.19 9.89 6.75
C ALA A 23 -13.83 10.33 7.33
N PRO A 24 -13.41 11.60 7.14
CA PRO A 24 -12.16 12.14 7.72
C PRO A 24 -12.02 11.98 9.24
N ALA A 25 -13.11 11.68 9.94
CA ALA A 25 -13.10 11.33 11.36
C ALA A 25 -12.40 9.99 11.64
N LEU A 26 -12.54 8.99 10.76
CA LEU A 26 -11.93 7.68 10.93
C LEU A 26 -10.42 7.71 10.72
N SER A 27 -9.93 8.41 9.69
CA SER A 27 -8.49 8.63 9.49
C SER A 27 -7.87 9.34 10.69
N ARG A 28 -8.55 10.37 11.24
CA ARG A 28 -8.09 11.03 12.47
C ARG A 28 -8.07 10.10 13.68
N ALA A 29 -9.06 9.23 13.83
CA ALA A 29 -9.09 8.25 14.91
C ALA A 29 -7.88 7.31 14.83
N LEU A 30 -7.61 6.75 13.64
CA LEU A 30 -6.44 5.90 13.38
C LEU A 30 -5.13 6.60 13.73
N ILE A 31 -4.92 7.82 13.23
CA ILE A 31 -3.73 8.63 13.54
C ILE A 31 -3.61 8.87 15.05
N SER A 32 -4.68 9.34 15.69
CA SER A 32 -4.66 9.67 17.12
C SER A 32 -4.41 8.46 18.03
N SER A 33 -4.79 7.27 17.56
CA SER A 33 -4.64 6.01 18.29
C SER A 33 -3.34 5.26 17.99
N ARG A 34 -2.54 5.78 17.05
CA ARG A 34 -1.34 5.13 16.46
C ARG A 34 -1.66 3.73 15.93
N VAL A 35 -2.66 3.68 15.04
CA VAL A 35 -3.05 2.49 14.28
C VAL A 35 -3.06 2.89 12.81
N VAL A 36 -1.87 3.07 12.26
CA VAL A 36 -1.65 3.54 10.89
C VAL A 36 -1.02 2.47 10.00
N THR A 37 -0.43 1.41 10.57
CA THR A 37 0.09 0.25 9.81
C THR A 37 -0.68 -1.03 10.09
N LEU A 38 -0.56 -2.02 9.20
CA LEU A 38 -1.11 -3.35 9.41
C LEU A 38 -0.59 -3.98 10.71
N ARG A 39 0.71 -3.85 11.02
CA ARG A 39 1.30 -4.35 12.27
C ARG A 39 0.57 -3.85 13.51
N GLU A 40 0.36 -2.54 13.60
CA GLU A 40 -0.32 -1.91 14.73
C GLU A 40 -1.75 -2.40 14.86
N LEU A 41 -2.44 -2.58 13.73
CA LEU A 41 -3.78 -3.16 13.70
C LEU A 41 -3.78 -4.61 14.23
N LEU A 42 -2.91 -5.48 13.71
CA LEU A 42 -2.87 -6.90 14.10
C LEU A 42 -2.55 -7.09 15.58
N ASN A 43 -1.72 -6.21 16.16
CA ASN A 43 -1.44 -6.21 17.61
C ASN A 43 -2.70 -5.98 18.47
N ILE A 44 -3.74 -5.37 17.90
CA ILE A 44 -5.01 -5.13 18.59
C ILE A 44 -6.00 -6.24 18.26
N VAL A 45 -6.17 -6.54 16.97
CA VAL A 45 -7.31 -7.35 16.50
C VAL A 45 -7.01 -8.82 16.25
N GLY A 46 -5.74 -9.20 16.37
CA GLY A 46 -5.27 -10.52 15.96
C GLY A 46 -5.11 -10.64 14.44
N THR A 47 -4.45 -11.71 14.02
CA THR A 47 -4.16 -12.01 12.61
C THR A 47 -5.39 -12.39 11.80
N ASP A 48 -6.45 -12.82 12.47
CA ASP A 48 -7.76 -13.15 11.92
C ASP A 48 -8.66 -11.91 11.73
N LEU A 49 -8.22 -10.74 12.23
CA LEU A 49 -8.95 -9.48 12.18
C LEU A 49 -10.36 -9.63 12.79
N SER A 50 -10.49 -10.33 13.91
CA SER A 50 -11.80 -10.67 14.50
C SER A 50 -12.20 -9.82 15.70
N ARG A 51 -11.23 -9.26 16.45
CA ARG A 51 -11.50 -8.58 17.74
C ARG A 51 -11.99 -7.14 17.56
N ALA A 52 -13.20 -7.00 17.03
CA ALA A 52 -13.83 -5.71 16.74
C ALA A 52 -14.01 -4.81 17.98
N GLU A 53 -14.25 -5.40 19.14
CA GLU A 53 -14.46 -4.65 20.39
C GLU A 53 -13.18 -3.95 20.84
N ASP A 54 -12.03 -4.63 20.76
CA ASP A 54 -10.73 -4.06 21.12
C ASP A 54 -10.34 -2.90 20.21
N LEU A 55 -10.61 -3.04 18.91
CA LEU A 55 -10.39 -1.96 17.96
C LEU A 55 -11.36 -0.79 18.20
N ALA A 56 -12.62 -1.07 18.50
CA ALA A 56 -13.59 -0.03 18.82
C ALA A 56 -13.17 0.77 20.06
N ALA A 57 -12.71 0.09 21.11
CA ALA A 57 -12.16 0.70 22.32
C ALA A 57 -10.92 1.55 22.00
N ARG A 58 -9.99 1.01 21.20
CA ARG A 58 -8.76 1.71 20.82
C ARG A 58 -9.02 2.98 19.99
N LEU A 59 -9.94 2.90 19.03
CA LEU A 59 -10.32 4.01 18.16
C LEU A 59 -11.36 4.95 18.80
N ARG A 60 -11.83 4.63 20.01
CA ARG A 60 -12.91 5.35 20.71
C ARG A 60 -14.19 5.46 19.88
N LEU A 61 -14.47 4.42 19.08
CA LEU A 61 -15.67 4.32 18.25
C LEU A 61 -16.78 3.62 19.01
N ARG A 62 -17.97 4.23 19.04
CA ARG A 62 -19.15 3.63 19.69
C ARG A 62 -19.84 2.57 18.83
N SER A 63 -19.64 2.63 17.51
CA SER A 63 -20.35 1.78 16.56
C SER A 63 -19.51 0.57 16.16
N LEU A 64 -19.81 -0.59 16.75
CA LEU A 64 -19.23 -1.86 16.33
C LEU A 64 -19.56 -2.21 14.88
N ARG A 65 -20.68 -1.71 14.33
CA ARG A 65 -21.02 -1.89 12.92
C ARG A 65 -19.95 -1.27 12.01
N VAL A 66 -19.51 -0.05 12.31
CA VAL A 66 -18.47 0.64 11.52
C VAL A 66 -17.15 -0.11 11.62
N VAL A 67 -16.79 -0.56 12.82
CA VAL A 67 -15.55 -1.31 13.05
C VAL A 67 -15.56 -2.65 12.31
N ASN A 68 -16.65 -3.40 12.36
CA ASN A 68 -16.79 -4.65 11.62
C ASN A 68 -16.72 -4.45 10.10
N GLN A 69 -17.25 -3.33 9.58
CA GLN A 69 -17.11 -2.99 8.16
C GLN A 69 -15.66 -2.72 7.77
N LEU A 70 -14.89 -2.04 8.63
CA LEU A 70 -13.47 -1.80 8.41
C LEU A 70 -12.68 -3.12 8.42
N LEU A 71 -12.90 -3.95 9.45
CA LEU A 71 -12.25 -5.26 9.55
C LEU A 71 -12.57 -6.16 8.35
N CYS A 72 -13.82 -6.18 7.91
CA CYS A 72 -14.23 -6.91 6.73
C CYS A 72 -13.48 -6.41 5.48
N ARG A 73 -13.37 -5.09 5.30
CA ARG A 73 -12.64 -4.51 4.17
C ARG A 73 -11.17 -4.87 4.14
N TRP A 74 -10.47 -4.72 5.26
CA TRP A 74 -9.06 -5.12 5.34
C TRP A 74 -8.90 -6.62 5.10
N ARG A 75 -9.80 -7.45 5.63
CA ARG A 75 -9.79 -8.90 5.39
C ARG A 75 -9.99 -9.25 3.91
N THR A 76 -10.87 -8.52 3.21
CA THR A 76 -11.12 -8.73 1.77
C THR A 76 -10.01 -8.17 0.89
N ALA A 77 -9.33 -7.10 1.31
CA ALA A 77 -8.20 -6.53 0.61
C ALA A 77 -7.00 -7.49 0.65
N LEU A 78 -6.75 -8.12 1.80
CA LEU A 78 -5.67 -9.10 1.93
C LEU A 78 -5.92 -10.34 1.03
N ALA A 79 -4.93 -10.70 0.22
CA ALA A 79 -4.94 -11.90 -0.59
C ALA A 79 -4.86 -13.16 0.28
N SER A 80 -5.35 -14.30 -0.23
CA SER A 80 -5.30 -15.57 0.50
C SER A 80 -3.87 -15.96 0.91
N LYS A 81 -2.88 -15.69 0.05
CA LYS A 81 -1.46 -15.95 0.34
C LYS A 81 -0.94 -15.07 1.48
N GLU A 82 -1.32 -13.80 1.50
CA GLU A 82 -0.94 -12.84 2.56
C GLU A 82 -1.53 -13.25 3.91
N ARG A 83 -2.80 -13.68 3.93
CA ARG A 83 -3.44 -14.19 5.15
C ARG A 83 -2.72 -15.41 5.73
N VAL A 84 -2.26 -16.34 4.90
CA VAL A 84 -1.46 -17.49 5.36
C VAL A 84 -0.13 -17.00 5.97
N GLN A 85 0.54 -16.05 5.33
CA GLN A 85 1.79 -15.47 5.86
C GLN A 85 1.58 -14.76 7.22
N LEU A 86 0.44 -14.08 7.41
CA LEU A 86 0.10 -13.46 8.69
C LEU A 86 -0.21 -14.51 9.77
N MET A 87 -0.82 -15.64 9.42
CA MET A 87 -1.04 -16.75 10.37
C MET A 87 0.28 -17.40 10.79
N ASP A 88 1.18 -17.63 9.84
CA ASP A 88 2.51 -18.20 10.12
C ASP A 88 3.33 -17.27 11.02
N TYR A 89 3.24 -15.95 10.80
CA TYR A 89 3.85 -14.91 11.65
C TYR A 89 3.41 -15.02 13.12
N GLN A 90 2.12 -15.28 13.38
CA GLN A 90 1.62 -15.43 14.75
C GLN A 90 2.26 -16.61 15.48
N ILE A 91 2.62 -17.67 14.76
CA ILE A 91 3.19 -18.89 15.31
C ILE A 91 4.69 -18.71 15.58
N THR A 92 5.38 -17.94 14.74
CA THR A 92 6.83 -17.80 14.81
C THR A 92 7.29 -16.68 15.75
N GLU A 93 6.44 -15.70 16.07
CA GLU A 93 6.74 -14.49 16.88
C GLU A 93 8.04 -13.77 16.46
N THR A 94 8.56 -14.08 15.27
CA THR A 94 9.86 -13.59 14.82
C THR A 94 9.60 -12.30 14.07
N ASN A 95 10.17 -11.19 14.52
CA ASN A 95 10.12 -9.95 13.77
C ASN A 95 10.82 -10.20 12.42
N PRO A 96 10.10 -10.16 11.28
CA PRO A 96 10.72 -10.44 10.00
C PRO A 96 11.84 -9.42 9.78
N ALA A 97 13.04 -9.90 9.47
CA ALA A 97 14.19 -9.03 9.24
C ALA A 97 13.85 -7.96 8.21
N GLU A 98 14.26 -6.71 8.48
CA GLU A 98 14.15 -5.59 7.52
C GLU A 98 14.89 -5.89 6.20
N GLU A 99 15.76 -6.90 6.18
CA GLU A 99 16.56 -7.36 5.04
C GLU A 99 15.78 -7.91 3.85
N GLY A 100 14.45 -7.97 3.93
CA GLY A 100 13.65 -8.24 2.74
C GLY A 100 13.77 -7.07 1.77
N SER A 101 14.46 -7.24 0.65
CA SER A 101 14.49 -6.24 -0.44
C SER A 101 13.06 -5.78 -0.76
N PHE A 102 12.89 -4.47 -0.93
CA PHE A 102 11.65 -3.90 -1.47
C PHE A 102 11.33 -4.65 -2.78
N PRO A 103 10.05 -5.03 -3.03
CA PRO A 103 9.70 -5.76 -4.23
C PRO A 103 10.16 -4.98 -5.46
N GLN A 104 10.78 -5.68 -6.41
CA GLN A 104 11.17 -5.08 -7.68
C GLN A 104 9.89 -4.58 -8.37
N LEU A 105 9.84 -3.28 -8.59
CA LEU A 105 8.70 -2.62 -9.24
C LEU A 105 9.13 -2.27 -10.65
N ASP A 106 8.68 -3.08 -11.60
CA ASP A 106 8.90 -2.86 -13.01
C ASP A 106 7.69 -2.12 -13.59
N ILE A 107 7.90 -0.92 -14.16
CA ILE A 107 6.85 -0.21 -14.89
C ILE A 107 7.17 -0.29 -16.38
N ALA A 108 6.24 -0.87 -17.12
CA ALA A 108 6.23 -0.82 -18.57
C ALA A 108 5.20 0.25 -19.00
N PRO A 109 5.62 1.34 -19.66
CA PRO A 109 4.67 2.27 -20.25
C PRO A 109 3.89 1.55 -21.36
N ASP A 110 2.56 1.66 -21.34
CA ASP A 110 1.72 1.25 -22.47
C ASP A 110 1.93 2.26 -23.60
N LEU A 111 2.65 1.82 -24.63
CA LEU A 111 3.03 2.64 -25.78
C LEU A 111 2.24 2.25 -27.04
N ASP A 112 1.18 1.43 -26.90
CA ASP A 112 0.38 1.01 -28.05
C ASP A 112 -0.25 2.24 -28.74
N GLY A 113 0.13 2.45 -30.01
CA GLY A 113 -0.31 3.59 -30.82
C GLY A 113 0.54 4.88 -30.69
N SER A 114 1.63 4.86 -29.91
CA SER A 114 2.57 5.99 -29.81
C SER A 114 3.77 5.78 -30.73
N GLU A 115 3.94 6.66 -31.72
CA GLU A 115 5.10 6.65 -32.63
C GLU A 115 5.96 7.90 -32.44
N GLY A 116 7.29 7.73 -32.44
CA GLY A 116 8.23 8.85 -32.39
C GLY A 116 9.68 8.44 -32.17
N LEU A 117 10.62 9.15 -32.80
CA LEU A 117 12.07 8.89 -32.78
C LEU A 117 12.69 8.72 -31.38
N LEU A 118 12.07 9.30 -30.34
CA LEU A 118 12.55 9.18 -28.95
C LEU A 118 12.17 7.84 -28.29
N LEU A 119 11.10 7.17 -28.76
CA LEU A 119 10.72 5.83 -28.29
C LEU A 119 11.69 4.77 -28.85
N GLU A 120 12.15 4.97 -30.09
CA GLU A 120 13.12 4.10 -30.75
C GLU A 120 14.54 4.27 -30.18
N CYS A 121 14.94 5.49 -29.82
CA CYS A 121 16.27 5.75 -29.27
C CYS A 121 16.48 5.25 -27.84
N TRP A 122 15.42 5.04 -27.07
CA TRP A 122 15.58 4.69 -25.65
C TRP A 122 15.39 3.23 -25.30
N GLY A 123 14.72 2.40 -26.09
CA GLY A 123 14.73 0.94 -25.91
C GLY A 123 14.28 0.41 -24.54
N VAL A 124 13.89 1.30 -23.60
CA VAL A 124 13.54 0.94 -22.24
C VAL A 124 12.06 0.59 -22.22
N ARG A 125 11.76 -0.68 -22.51
CA ARG A 125 10.42 -1.24 -22.34
C ARG A 125 10.06 -1.47 -20.87
N GLU A 126 11.06 -1.48 -19.99
CA GLU A 126 10.90 -1.85 -18.59
C GLU A 126 11.90 -1.06 -17.72
N MET A 127 11.39 -0.34 -16.72
CA MET A 127 12.21 0.44 -15.78
C MET A 127 12.14 -0.16 -14.38
N ASP A 128 13.30 -0.61 -13.89
CA ASP A 128 13.49 -1.03 -12.49
C ASP A 128 13.68 0.20 -11.59
N PHE A 129 12.72 0.45 -10.69
CA PHE A 129 12.78 1.56 -9.74
C PHE A 129 13.86 1.40 -8.67
N GLY A 130 14.41 0.20 -8.44
CA GLY A 130 15.50 -0.02 -7.49
C GLY A 130 16.82 0.59 -7.93
N SER A 131 17.03 0.72 -9.25
CA SER A 131 18.29 1.17 -9.86
C SER A 131 18.20 2.55 -10.53
N VAL A 132 16.98 2.99 -10.88
CA VAL A 132 16.79 4.21 -11.67
C VAL A 132 16.89 5.49 -10.83
N SER A 133 17.72 6.44 -11.27
CA SER A 133 17.81 7.79 -10.70
C SER A 133 16.52 8.59 -10.92
N GLY A 134 16.06 9.33 -9.90
CA GLY A 134 14.89 10.21 -9.99
C GLY A 134 14.94 11.23 -11.14
N LYS A 135 16.14 11.68 -11.56
CA LYS A 135 16.30 12.53 -12.75
C LYS A 135 15.95 11.82 -14.05
N LEU A 136 16.22 10.52 -14.13
CA LEU A 136 15.90 9.69 -15.28
C LEU A 136 14.38 9.43 -15.32
N LEU A 137 13.77 9.10 -14.17
CA LEU A 137 12.31 8.97 -14.05
C LEU A 137 11.55 10.23 -14.48
N TYR A 138 11.93 11.40 -13.97
CA TYR A 138 11.27 12.67 -14.34
C TYR A 138 11.35 12.95 -15.85
N ARG A 139 12.51 12.68 -16.45
CA ARG A 139 12.74 12.91 -17.86
C ARG A 139 11.92 11.97 -18.75
N VAL A 140 11.75 10.72 -18.34
CA VAL A 140 10.94 9.73 -19.08
C VAL A 140 9.45 10.09 -18.99
N THR A 141 8.95 10.38 -17.80
CA THR A 141 7.52 10.60 -17.54
C THR A 141 7.04 11.99 -17.96
N PHE A 142 7.80 13.04 -17.66
CA PHE A 142 7.38 14.44 -17.90
C PHE A 142 8.20 15.17 -18.97
N GLY A 143 9.42 14.69 -19.28
CA GLY A 143 10.20 15.23 -20.39
C GLY A 143 9.52 15.00 -21.74
N SER A 144 8.81 13.88 -21.87
CA SER A 144 7.97 13.56 -23.04
C SER A 144 6.74 14.49 -23.10
N ALA A 145 6.04 14.72 -21.99
CA ALA A 145 4.82 15.53 -21.95
C ALA A 145 5.03 17.02 -22.29
N LYS A 146 6.17 17.61 -21.90
CA LYS A 146 6.46 19.03 -22.15
C LYS A 146 6.66 19.39 -23.63
N LYS A 147 6.98 18.42 -24.49
CA LYS A 147 7.17 18.66 -25.93
C LYS A 147 5.92 18.43 -26.78
N PHE A 148 4.89 17.80 -26.21
CA PHE A 148 3.60 17.55 -26.87
C PHE A 148 2.51 18.59 -26.53
N GLY A 149 2.83 19.66 -25.80
CA GLY A 149 1.94 20.82 -25.67
C GLY A 149 0.67 20.61 -24.83
N TYR A 150 0.67 19.65 -23.89
CA TYR A 150 -0.51 19.36 -23.05
C TYR A 150 -0.61 20.17 -21.75
N PHE A 151 0.28 21.15 -21.54
CA PHE A 151 0.14 22.13 -20.45
C PHE A 151 0.37 23.54 -21.00
N THR A 152 -0.72 24.23 -21.30
CA THR A 152 -0.81 25.71 -21.26
C THR A 152 -1.37 26.14 -19.92
#